data_AF-A0A2I0KKT3-F1
#
_entry.id   AF-A0A2I0KKT3-F1
#
_cell.length_a   1.000
_cell.length_b   1.000
_cell.length_c   1.000
_cell.angle_alpha   90.00
_cell.angle_beta   90.00
_cell.angle_gamma   90.00
#
_symmetry.space_group_name_H-M   'P 1'
#
loop_
_entity.id
_entity.type
_entity.pdbx_description
1 polymer ?
#
loop_
_entity_poly.entity_id
_entity_poly.type
_entity_poly.pdbx_seq_one_letter_code
_entity_poly.pdbx_strand_id
1 'polypeptide(L)'
;MRDLAAQLKTLKIDISEPFLVHFILNSLPAEYGPFKISYNTHKEEWSITELLTMCVQEEERMKHDKLEVAYLATRPKSKGKKDHGKRQYKVPPKTDGRLSQPNESDGK
;
A
#
# COMPACT_ATOMS: atom_id res chain seq x y z
N MET A 1 48.98 2.19 2.94
CA MET A 1 47.76 2.90 2.51
C MET A 1 48.16 4.31 2.11
N ARG A 2 48.47 4.53 0.84
CA ARG A 2 48.71 5.88 0.34
C ARG A 2 47.35 6.56 0.23
N ASP A 3 47.07 7.34 1.26
CA ASP A 3 46.29 8.57 1.25
C ASP A 3 45.10 8.64 0.26
N LEU A 4 44.15 7.71 0.42
CA LEU A 4 42.87 7.76 -0.28
C LEU A 4 42.18 9.12 -0.05
N ALA A 5 42.35 9.70 1.15
CA ALA A 5 41.87 11.03 1.49
C ALA A 5 42.51 12.13 0.63
N ALA A 6 43.81 12.09 0.33
CA ALA A 6 44.45 13.00 -0.60
C ALA A 6 44.04 12.76 -2.06
N GLN A 7 43.84 11.51 -2.49
CA GLN A 7 43.34 11.22 -3.84
C GLN A 7 41.92 11.78 -4.05
N LEU A 8 41.04 11.62 -3.05
CA LEU A 8 39.69 12.19 -3.06
C LEU A 8 39.71 13.73 -3.09
N LYS A 9 40.63 14.37 -2.36
CA LYS A 9 40.86 15.83 -2.43
C LYS A 9 41.38 16.29 -3.80
N THR A 10 42.14 15.46 -4.50
CA THR A 10 42.74 15.79 -5.80
C THR A 10 41.70 15.74 -6.93
N LEU A 11 40.69 14.88 -6.78
CA LEU A 11 39.69 14.66 -7.81
C LEU A 11 38.80 15.89 -8.07
N LYS A 12 38.67 16.84 -7.11
CA LYS A 12 37.92 18.12 -7.26
C LYS A 12 36.71 18.00 -8.19
N ILE A 13 35.95 16.91 -8.05
CA ILE A 13 34.83 16.67 -8.94
C ILE A 13 33.72 17.56 -8.41
N ASP A 14 33.42 18.59 -9.18
CA ASP A 14 32.21 19.36 -9.00
C ASP A 14 31.06 18.50 -9.54
N ILE A 15 30.38 17.79 -8.63
CA ILE A 15 29.28 16.91 -9.00
C ILE A 15 28.00 17.74 -8.94
N SER A 16 27.30 17.84 -10.07
CA SER A 16 26.02 18.54 -10.10
C SER A 16 24.95 17.81 -9.29
N GLU A 17 24.08 18.57 -8.65
CA GLU A 17 22.97 18.04 -7.86
C GLU A 17 22.03 17.12 -8.67
N PRO A 18 21.64 17.44 -9.92
CA PRO A 18 20.86 16.52 -10.76
C PRO A 18 21.56 15.17 -11.02
N PHE A 19 22.89 15.19 -11.17
CA PHE A 19 23.66 13.95 -11.32
C PHE A 19 23.63 13.13 -10.02
N LEU A 20 23.79 13.77 -8.86
CA LEU A 20 23.72 13.08 -7.56
C LEU A 20 22.34 12.45 -7.34
N VAL A 21 21.26 13.18 -7.62
CA VAL A 21 19.89 12.67 -7.53
C VAL A 21 19.73 11.44 -8.41
N HIS A 22 20.15 11.51 -9.68
CA HIS A 22 20.09 10.38 -10.60
C HIS A 22 20.96 9.21 -10.12
N PHE A 23 22.18 9.48 -9.65
CA PHE A 23 23.10 8.46 -9.15
C PHE A 23 22.52 7.72 -7.94
N ILE A 24 21.98 8.46 -6.97
CA ILE A 24 21.31 7.89 -5.78
C ILE A 24 20.15 6.99 -6.23
N LEU A 25 19.24 7.50 -7.06
CA LEU A 25 18.08 6.74 -7.55
C LEU A 25 18.47 5.44 -8.26
N ASN A 26 19.53 5.45 -9.06
CA ASN A 26 20.02 4.25 -9.75
C ASN A 26 20.76 3.28 -8.81
N SER A 27 21.41 3.79 -7.76
CA SER A 27 22.11 2.95 -6.78
C SER A 27 21.18 2.19 -5.84
N LEU A 28 19.93 2.64 -5.68
CA LEU A 28 18.96 2.02 -4.78
C LEU A 28 18.55 0.60 -5.25
N PRO A 29 18.45 -0.37 -4.32
CA PRO A 29 17.97 -1.73 -4.60
C PRO A 29 16.59 -1.78 -5.28
N ALA A 30 16.27 -2.92 -5.89
CA ALA A 30 14.98 -3.12 -6.56
C ALA A 30 13.77 -3.01 -5.60
N GLU A 31 13.96 -3.28 -4.30
CA GLU A 31 12.94 -3.16 -3.26
C GLU A 31 12.41 -1.72 -3.11
N TYR A 32 13.21 -0.71 -3.47
CA TYR A 32 12.82 0.71 -3.52
C TYR A 32 11.98 1.07 -4.75
N GLY A 33 11.41 0.09 -5.45
CA GLY A 33 10.53 0.32 -6.61
C GLY A 33 9.44 1.39 -6.35
N PRO A 34 8.67 1.31 -5.25
CA PRO A 34 7.65 2.31 -4.91
C PRO A 34 8.22 3.72 -4.72
N PHE A 35 9.39 3.84 -4.10
CA PHE A 35 10.09 5.12 -3.95
C PHE A 35 10.47 5.75 -5.28
N LYS A 36 11.00 4.96 -6.24
CA LYS A 36 11.33 5.46 -7.58
C LYS A 36 10.08 5.93 -8.34
N ILE A 37 8.96 5.24 -8.16
CA ILE A 37 7.67 5.67 -8.73
C ILE A 37 7.26 7.02 -8.12
N SER A 38 7.34 7.16 -6.79
CA SER A 38 7.03 8.42 -6.10
C SER A 38 7.85 9.59 -6.64
N TYR A 39 9.16 9.41 -6.80
CA TYR A 39 10.04 10.41 -7.42
C TYR A 39 9.57 10.77 -8.84
N ASN A 40 9.37 9.77 -9.71
CA ASN A 40 8.98 10.00 -11.11
C ASN A 40 7.60 10.67 -11.28
N THR A 41 6.70 10.49 -10.31
CA THR A 41 5.36 11.09 -10.35
C THR A 41 5.32 12.54 -9.83
N HIS A 42 6.34 12.97 -9.10
CA HIS A 42 6.45 14.36 -8.67
C HIS A 42 6.93 15.23 -9.84
N LYS A 43 6.25 16.37 -10.03
CA LYS A 43 6.57 17.32 -11.11
C LYS A 43 7.72 18.26 -10.76
N GLU A 44 8.02 18.40 -9.48
CA GLU A 44 9.11 19.23 -8.98
C GLU A 44 10.35 18.36 -8.75
N GLU A 45 11.52 18.88 -9.11
CA GLU A 45 12.80 18.20 -8.84
C GLU A 45 13.06 18.19 -7.35
N TRP A 46 13.34 17.01 -6.81
CA TRP A 46 13.70 16.88 -5.40
C TRP A 46 15.13 17.34 -5.19
N SER A 47 15.36 18.15 -4.16
CA SER A 47 16.70 18.40 -3.65
C SER A 47 17.31 17.11 -3.10
N ILE A 48 18.65 17.07 -3.00
CA ILE A 48 19.35 15.92 -2.37
C ILE A 48 18.83 15.67 -0.95
N THR A 49 18.55 16.73 -0.20
CA THR A 49 18.05 16.63 1.18
C THR A 49 16.68 15.95 1.25
N GLU A 50 15.77 16.33 0.35
CA GLU A 50 14.44 15.71 0.27
C GLU A 50 14.55 14.25 -0.17
N LEU A 51 15.36 13.96 -1.18
CA LEU A 51 15.62 12.60 -1.64
C LEU A 51 16.14 11.69 -0.54
N LEU A 52 17.11 12.15 0.25
CA LEU A 52 17.66 11.39 1.38
C LEU A 52 16.63 11.20 2.50
N THR A 53 15.86 12.23 2.82
CA THR A 53 14.81 12.16 3.85
C THR A 53 13.76 11.12 3.47
N MET A 54 13.32 11.14 2.22
CA MET A 54 12.33 10.20 1.71
C MET A 54 12.91 8.78 1.57
N CYS A 55 14.21 8.63 1.27
CA CYS A 55 14.89 7.33 1.29
C CYS A 55 14.85 6.68 2.68
N VAL A 56 15.13 7.44 3.74
CA VAL A 56 15.09 6.96 5.13
C VAL A 56 13.67 6.55 5.49
N GLN A 57 12.67 7.36 5.12
CA GLN A 57 11.27 7.03 5.36
C GLN A 57 10.84 5.75 4.65
N GLU A 58 11.26 5.54 3.41
CA GLU A 58 10.98 4.30 2.66
C GLU A 58 11.65 3.08 3.31
N GLU A 59 12.86 3.23 3.82
CA GLU A 59 13.55 2.15 4.54
C GLU A 59 12.75 1.69 5.77
N GLU A 60 12.25 2.64 6.57
CA GLU A 60 11.40 2.34 7.72
C GLU A 60 10.08 1.67 7.32
N ARG A 61 9.46 2.12 6.22
CA ARG A 61 8.26 1.49 5.65
C ARG A 61 8.53 0.01 5.32
N MET A 62 9.64 -0.28 4.65
CA MET A 62 10.00 -1.66 4.27
C MET A 62 10.28 -2.55 5.49
N LYS A 63 10.92 -2.02 6.53
CA LYS A 63 11.14 -2.74 7.79
C LYS A 63 9.81 -3.17 8.42
N HIS A 64 8.83 -2.26 8.45
CA HIS A 64 7.50 -2.54 8.98
C HIS A 64 6.73 -3.55 8.13
N ASP A 65 6.75 -3.39 6.80
CA ASP A 65 6.08 -4.33 5.88
C ASP A 65 6.62 -5.76 6.02
N LYS A 66 7.94 -5.93 6.16
CA LYS A 66 8.56 -7.26 6.34
C LYS A 66 8.10 -7.92 7.65
N LEU A 67 7.96 -7.14 8.72
CA LEU A 67 7.47 -7.62 10.00
C LEU A 67 6.00 -8.06 9.90
N GLU A 68 5.17 -7.27 9.22
CA GLU A 68 3.76 -7.59 9.00
C GLU A 68 3.58 -8.88 8.19
N VAL A 69 4.38 -9.08 7.13
CA VAL A 69 4.36 -10.30 6.32
C VAL A 69 4.74 -11.53 7.16
N ALA A 70 5.77 -11.43 8.01
CA ALA A 70 6.16 -12.52 8.90
C ALA A 70 5.08 -12.85 9.94
N TYR A 71 4.39 -11.83 10.46
CA TYR A 71 3.26 -12.01 11.36
C TYR A 71 2.06 -12.70 10.69
N LEU A 72 1.75 -12.34 9.45
CA LEU A 72 0.68 -12.98 8.67
C LEU A 72 1.00 -14.44 8.31
N ALA A 73 2.26 -14.75 8.00
CA ALA A 73 2.71 -16.11 7.69
C ALA A 73 2.70 -17.04 8.90
N THR A 74 2.91 -16.50 10.11
CA THR A 74 2.97 -17.25 11.36
C THR A 74 1.62 -17.38 12.06
N ARG A 75 0.58 -16.67 11.60
CA ARG A 75 -0.77 -16.85 12.13
C ARG A 75 -1.21 -18.31 11.98
N PRO A 76 -1.55 -19.01 13.08
CA PRO A 76 -2.17 -20.32 12.98
C PRO A 76 -3.45 -20.15 12.17
N LYS A 77 -3.60 -20.89 11.06
CA LYS A 77 -4.91 -21.01 10.39
C LYS A 77 -5.87 -21.51 11.45
N SER A 78 -6.70 -20.62 11.99
CA SER A 78 -7.82 -21.03 12.83
C SER A 78 -8.65 -21.97 11.97
N LYS A 79 -8.66 -23.26 12.34
CA LYS A 79 -9.56 -24.24 11.74
C LYS A 79 -10.96 -23.68 11.93
N GLY A 80 -11.51 -23.11 10.86
CA GLY A 80 -12.91 -22.73 10.81
C GLY A 80 -13.70 -23.98 11.13
N LYS A 81 -14.27 -24.05 12.33
CA LYS A 81 -15.34 -25.00 12.61
C LYS A 81 -16.46 -24.58 11.67
N LYS A 82 -16.67 -25.34 10.60
CA LYS A 82 -17.92 -25.31 9.83
C LYS A 82 -18.99 -25.78 10.81
N ASP A 83 -19.57 -24.82 11.53
CA ASP A 83 -20.81 -25.06 12.23
C ASP A 83 -21.89 -25.17 11.15
N HIS A 84 -22.24 -26.41 10.82
CA HIS A 84 -23.39 -26.71 9.96
C HIS A 84 -24.67 -26.47 10.77
N GLY A 85 -24.91 -25.20 11.11
CA GLY A 85 -26.19 -24.73 11.62
C GLY A 85 -27.23 -24.85 10.50
N LYS A 86 -27.99 -25.93 10.52
CA LYS A 86 -29.18 -26.10 9.68
C LYS A 86 -30.11 -24.91 9.93
N ARG A 87 -30.14 -23.95 9.01
CA ARG A 87 -31.17 -22.91 8.97
C ARG A 87 -32.50 -23.60 8.66
N GLN A 88 -33.24 -23.98 9.69
CA GLN A 88 -34.67 -24.25 9.54
C GLN A 88 -35.35 -22.91 9.26
N TYR A 89 -35.79 -22.72 8.02
CA TYR A 89 -36.74 -21.65 7.70
C TYR A 89 -38.04 -21.93 8.47
N LYS A 90 -38.28 -21.19 9.56
CA LYS A 90 -39.62 -21.09 10.14
C LYS A 90 -40.46 -20.20 9.22
N VAL A 91 -41.42 -20.82 8.54
CA VAL A 91 -42.44 -20.12 7.76
C VAL A 91 -43.30 -19.30 8.74
N PRO A 92 -43.57 -18.00 8.49
CA PRO A 92 -44.50 -17.23 9.32
C PRO A 92 -45.93 -17.80 9.16
N PRO A 93 -46.78 -17.78 10.21
CA PRO A 93 -48.16 -18.22 10.09
C PRO A 93 -48.92 -17.29 9.15
N LYS A 94 -49.66 -17.85 8.19
CA LYS A 94 -50.61 -17.10 7.37
C LYS A 94 -51.79 -16.67 8.25
N THR A 95 -52.06 -15.37 8.33
CA THR A 95 -53.32 -14.84 8.84
C THR A 95 -54.34 -14.83 7.71
N ASP A 96 -55.38 -15.65 7.85
CA ASP A 96 -56.58 -15.63 7.03
C ASP A 96 -57.29 -14.28 7.13
N GLY A 97 -57.49 -13.62 5.99
CA GLY A 97 -58.11 -12.30 5.89
C GLY A 97 -58.87 -12.18 4.58
N ARG A 98 -60.06 -12.77 4.57
CA ARG A 98 -61.20 -12.63 3.65
C ARG A 98 -61.08 -11.55 2.55
N LEU A 99 -61.18 -12.03 1.31
CA LEU A 99 -61.40 -11.30 0.07
C LEU A 99 -62.65 -10.39 0.14
N SER A 100 -62.49 -9.12 -0.22
CA SER A 100 -63.56 -8.25 -0.72
C SER A 100 -63.02 -7.39 -1.87
N GLN A 101 -63.78 -7.39 -2.96
CA GLN A 101 -63.45 -7.01 -4.34
C GLN A 101 -63.20 -5.51 -4.61
N PRO A 102 -62.63 -5.17 -5.81
CA PRO A 102 -62.29 -3.81 -6.21
C PRO A 102 -63.50 -3.08 -6.83
N ASN A 103 -63.58 -1.76 -6.67
CA ASN A 103 -64.41 -0.90 -7.51
C ASN A 103 -63.59 0.27 -8.05
N GLU A 104 -63.35 0.21 -9.36
CA GLU A 104 -63.07 1.34 -10.23
C GLU A 104 -64.43 1.94 -10.63
N SER A 105 -64.59 3.26 -10.60
CA SER A 105 -65.67 3.95 -11.32
C SER A 105 -65.26 5.38 -11.66
N ASP A 106 -65.16 5.55 -12.98
CA ASP A 106 -65.08 6.73 -13.84
C ASP A 106 -65.38 8.15 -13.31
N GLY A 107 -64.51 9.05 -13.79
CA GLY A 107 -64.82 10.31 -14.46
C GLY A 107 -66.17 11.00 -14.28
N LYS A 108 -66.11 12.24 -13.78
CA LYS A 108 -66.51 13.45 -14.53
C LYS A 108 -65.81 14.69 -13.98
#